data_AF-F4KX22-F1
#
_entry.id   AF-F4KX22-F1
#
_cell.length_a   1.000
_cell.length_b   1.000
_cell.length_c   1.000
_cell.angle_alpha   90.00
_cell.angle_beta   90.00
_cell.angle_gamma   90.00
#
_symmetry.space_group_name_H-M   'P 1'
#
loop_
_entity.id
_entity.type
_entity.pdbx_description
1 polymer ?
#
loop_
_entity_poly.entity_id
_entity_poly.type
_entity_poly.pdbx_seq_one_letter_code
_entity_poly.pdbx_strand_id
1 'polypeptide(L)'
;MQQRRYALKAYHGIRIFLNQGNDSFKESKFIPLHGAGKVLVEDFDQDGKLDLACSAYFPDYTQKPLAGFVLLTNQGNLNFSAHTFPQCDAANWLLMDKGDIDGDGDVDILLGACSINNTVPEPLRKDWNKKGIGVLLLRNQLK
;
A
#
# COMPACT_ATOMS: atom_id res chain seq x y z
N MET A 1 -11.18 -29.17 12.78
CA MET A 1 -11.33 -29.02 11.31
C MET A 1 -11.88 -27.64 11.00
N GLN A 2 -11.47 -27.05 9.86
CA GLN A 2 -11.84 -25.73 9.30
C GLN A 2 -11.10 -24.54 9.95
N GLN A 3 -10.37 -23.67 9.24
CA GLN A 3 -10.66 -23.06 7.94
C GLN A 3 -9.42 -23.00 7.01
N ARG A 4 -9.49 -23.63 5.83
CA ARG A 4 -8.75 -23.17 4.65
C ARG A 4 -9.69 -22.25 3.89
N ARG A 5 -9.54 -20.92 3.96
CA ARG A 5 -10.34 -20.02 3.10
C ARG A 5 -9.63 -18.85 2.44
N TYR A 6 -8.32 -18.68 2.57
CA TYR A 6 -7.60 -17.67 1.79
C TYR A 6 -6.29 -18.24 1.27
N ALA A 7 -6.25 -18.50 -0.04
CA ALA A 7 -5.01 -18.82 -0.72
C ALA A 7 -4.37 -17.51 -1.15
N LEU A 8 -3.12 -17.29 -0.73
CA LEU A 8 -2.30 -16.24 -1.30
C LEU A 8 -2.18 -16.49 -2.79
N LYS A 9 -2.53 -15.48 -3.58
CA LYS A 9 -2.52 -15.56 -5.03
C LYS A 9 -1.22 -14.95 -5.51
N ALA A 10 -0.35 -15.77 -6.09
CA ALA A 10 0.95 -15.33 -6.60
C ALA A 10 0.85 -14.24 -7.69
N TYR A 11 -0.33 -14.04 -8.28
CA TYR A 11 -0.61 -12.99 -9.27
C TYR A 11 -1.17 -11.69 -8.68
N HIS A 12 -1.40 -11.62 -7.36
CA HIS A 12 -1.78 -10.38 -6.68
C HIS A 12 -0.55 -9.51 -6.48
N GLY A 13 -0.66 -8.25 -6.88
CA GLY A 13 0.42 -7.30 -6.81
C GLY A 13 0.20 -6.16 -7.77
N ILE A 14 1.28 -5.40 -7.99
CA ILE A 14 1.27 -4.25 -8.89
C ILE A 14 1.84 -4.69 -10.22
N ARG A 15 1.14 -4.34 -11.30
CA ARG A 15 1.62 -4.54 -12.68
C ARG A 15 1.85 -3.18 -13.31
N ILE A 16 3.05 -2.97 -13.84
CA ILE A 16 3.42 -1.76 -14.54
C ILE A 16 3.47 -2.08 -16.03
N PHE A 17 2.67 -1.38 -16.81
CA PHE A 17 2.67 -1.47 -18.26
C PHE A 17 3.26 -0.19 -18.85
N LEU A 18 4.23 -0.33 -19.75
CA LEU A 18 4.83 0.80 -20.45
C LEU A 18 4.23 0.92 -21.85
N ASN A 19 3.82 2.13 -22.22
CA ASN A 19 3.36 2.46 -23.56
C ASN A 19 4.53 2.32 -24.55
N GLN A 20 4.35 1.53 -25.59
CA GLN A 20 5.29 1.30 -26.69
C GLN A 20 4.99 2.22 -27.89
N GLY A 21 4.07 3.17 -27.74
CA GLY A 21 3.50 3.98 -28.81
C GLY A 21 2.18 3.40 -29.33
N ASN A 22 1.37 4.24 -29.96
CA ASN A 22 0.08 3.87 -30.58
C ASN A 22 -0.87 3.11 -29.62
N ASP A 23 -0.95 3.55 -28.37
CA ASP A 23 -1.76 2.94 -27.30
C ASP A 23 -1.49 1.44 -27.07
N SER A 24 -0.28 0.98 -27.43
CA SER A 24 0.18 -0.39 -27.20
C SER A 24 0.94 -0.47 -25.89
N PHE A 25 0.49 -1.31 -24.96
CA PHE A 25 1.06 -1.41 -23.62
C PHE A 25 1.68 -2.79 -23.39
N LYS A 26 2.91 -2.81 -22.88
CA LYS A 26 3.62 -4.06 -22.52
C LYS A 26 3.91 -4.10 -21.03
N GLU A 27 3.63 -5.22 -20.38
CA GLU A 27 4.01 -5.43 -18.99
C GLU A 27 5.54 -5.36 -18.87
N SER A 28 6.02 -4.39 -18.10
CA SER A 28 7.44 -4.16 -17.85
C SER A 28 7.88 -4.60 -16.46
N LYS A 29 6.96 -4.65 -15.49
CA LYS A 29 7.25 -5.08 -14.12
C LYS A 29 6.01 -5.70 -13.48
N PHE A 30 6.23 -6.76 -12.72
CA PHE A 30 5.30 -7.28 -11.73
C PHE A 30 5.95 -7.23 -10.35
N ILE A 31 5.25 -6.65 -9.36
CA ILE A 31 5.69 -6.54 -7.97
C ILE A 31 4.69 -7.30 -7.09
N PRO A 32 5.07 -8.45 -6.51
CA PRO A 32 4.17 -9.24 -5.68
C PRO A 32 3.75 -8.48 -4.40
N LEU A 33 2.44 -8.29 -4.24
CA LEU A 33 1.84 -7.70 -3.05
C LEU A 33 0.46 -8.33 -2.83
N HIS A 34 0.38 -9.30 -1.93
CA HIS A 34 -0.86 -10.01 -1.66
C HIS A 34 -1.92 -9.04 -1.11
N GLY A 35 -3.09 -9.07 -1.73
CA GLY A 35 -4.20 -8.24 -1.31
C GLY A 35 -4.09 -6.78 -1.72
N ALA A 36 -3.14 -6.42 -2.59
CA ALA A 36 -3.03 -5.08 -3.17
C ALA A 36 -4.41 -4.59 -3.66
N GLY A 37 -4.81 -3.40 -3.22
CA GLY A 37 -6.13 -2.82 -3.47
C GLY A 37 -6.08 -1.46 -4.16
N LYS A 38 -5.16 -0.58 -3.75
CA LYS A 38 -4.96 0.73 -4.35
C LYS A 38 -3.47 1.05 -4.46
N VAL A 39 -3.11 1.81 -5.50
CA VAL A 39 -1.79 2.39 -5.69
C VAL A 39 -1.93 3.89 -5.94
N LEU A 40 -1.07 4.68 -5.31
CA LEU A 40 -0.83 6.09 -5.62
C LEU A 40 0.56 6.21 -6.20
N VAL A 41 0.73 7.10 -7.18
CA VAL A 41 2.00 7.34 -7.88
C VAL A 41 2.40 8.79 -7.67
N GLU A 42 3.56 9.04 -7.08
CA GLU A 42 4.12 10.38 -6.81
C GLU A 42 5.64 10.28 -6.65
N ASP A 43 6.37 11.36 -6.87
CA ASP A 43 7.76 11.50 -6.43
C ASP A 43 7.79 11.88 -4.94
N PHE A 44 7.58 10.89 -4.05
CA PHE A 44 7.41 11.15 -2.62
C PHE A 44 8.74 11.54 -1.96
N ASP A 45 9.87 11.04 -2.46
CA ASP A 45 11.21 11.40 -1.96
C ASP A 45 11.88 12.57 -2.69
N GLN A 46 11.19 13.18 -3.66
CA GLN A 46 11.63 14.34 -4.45
C GLN A 46 12.96 14.11 -5.20
N ASP A 47 13.22 12.87 -5.61
CA ASP A 47 14.45 12.49 -6.32
C ASP A 47 14.31 12.54 -7.86
N GLY A 48 13.12 12.92 -8.35
CA GLY A 48 12.77 12.99 -9.76
C GLY A 48 12.23 11.68 -10.34
N LYS A 49 11.99 10.65 -9.52
CA LYS A 49 11.47 9.36 -9.96
C LYS A 49 10.16 9.06 -9.26
N LEU A 50 9.19 8.57 -10.04
CA LEU A 50 7.89 8.22 -9.50
C LEU A 50 7.98 6.96 -8.62
N ASP A 51 7.57 7.11 -7.37
CA ASP A 51 7.37 6.07 -6.35
C ASP A 51 5.94 5.53 -6.37
N LEU A 52 5.70 4.47 -5.60
CA LEU A 52 4.38 3.86 -5.45
C LEU A 52 4.00 3.70 -3.98
N ALA A 53 2.94 4.35 -3.53
CA ALA A 53 2.32 4.08 -2.23
C ALA A 53 1.16 3.09 -2.42
N CYS A 54 1.20 1.96 -1.74
CA CYS A 54 0.33 0.81 -2.03
C CYS A 54 -0.40 0.34 -0.77
N SER A 55 -1.73 0.19 -0.85
CA SER A 55 -2.51 -0.48 0.19
C SER A 55 -2.73 -1.94 -0.16
N ALA A 56 -2.67 -2.81 0.84
CA ALA A 56 -3.11 -4.18 0.72
C ALA A 56 -4.24 -4.46 1.72
N TYR A 57 -5.41 -4.77 1.19
CA TYR A 57 -6.60 -5.03 2.01
C TYR A 57 -6.66 -6.45 2.57
N PHE A 58 -5.97 -7.39 1.90
CA PHE A 58 -5.82 -8.79 2.31
C PHE A 58 -4.33 -9.19 2.34
N PRO A 59 -3.51 -8.55 3.18
CA PRO A 59 -2.09 -8.87 3.24
C PRO A 59 -1.87 -10.27 3.80
N ASP A 60 -0.66 -10.80 3.57
CA ASP A 60 -0.21 -12.01 4.26
C ASP A 60 0.15 -11.67 5.71
N TYR A 61 -0.83 -11.75 6.61
CA TYR A 61 -0.63 -11.51 8.04
C TYR A 61 0.37 -12.46 8.72
N THR A 62 0.78 -13.56 8.05
CA THR A 62 1.71 -14.54 8.63
C THR A 62 3.15 -14.22 8.30
N GLN A 63 3.45 -13.86 7.05
CA GLN A 63 4.82 -13.59 6.60
C GLN A 63 5.14 -12.10 6.48
N LYS A 64 4.14 -11.25 6.24
CA LYS A 64 4.30 -9.80 6.02
C LYS A 64 3.19 -9.02 6.75
N PRO A 65 3.15 -9.05 8.09
CA PRO A 65 2.06 -8.47 8.88
C PRO A 65 1.89 -6.95 8.66
N LEU A 66 2.96 -6.25 8.31
CA LEU A 66 2.95 -4.80 8.06
C LEU A 66 2.62 -4.43 6.60
N ALA A 67 2.32 -5.40 5.73
CA ALA A 67 2.08 -5.13 4.32
C ALA A 67 0.73 -4.46 4.02
N GLY A 68 -0.08 -4.11 5.03
CA GLY A 68 -1.33 -3.37 4.86
C GLY A 68 -1.13 -2.02 4.15
N PHE A 69 0.03 -1.41 4.33
CA PHE A 69 0.54 -0.29 3.53
C PHE A 69 2.02 -0.52 3.23
N VAL A 70 2.44 -0.28 1.99
CA VAL A 70 3.83 -0.39 1.54
C VAL A 70 4.16 0.83 0.67
N LEU A 71 5.22 1.55 1.02
CA LEU A 71 5.82 2.56 0.15
C LEU A 71 6.95 1.92 -0.65
N LEU A 72 6.90 2.02 -1.97
CA LEU A 72 7.89 1.49 -2.90
C LEU A 72 8.64 2.66 -3.53
N THR A 73 9.86 2.95 -3.07
CA THR A 73 10.67 4.05 -3.64
C THR A 73 11.46 3.57 -4.84
N ASN A 74 11.39 4.31 -5.94
CA ASN A 74 11.94 3.95 -7.24
C ASN A 74 13.41 4.33 -7.32
N GLN A 75 14.29 3.34 -7.29
CA GLN A 75 15.73 3.51 -7.44
C GLN A 75 16.17 3.74 -8.89
N GLY A 76 15.21 3.83 -9.82
CA GLY A 76 15.42 4.00 -11.25
C GLY A 76 15.17 2.71 -12.03
N ASN A 77 14.79 2.85 -13.31
CA ASN A 77 14.50 1.74 -14.22
C ASN A 77 13.46 0.73 -13.65
N LEU A 78 12.45 1.22 -12.92
CA LEU A 78 11.42 0.40 -12.27
C LEU A 78 11.98 -0.62 -11.26
N ASN A 79 13.09 -0.27 -10.61
CA ASN A 79 13.63 -1.02 -9.47
C ASN A 79 13.19 -0.34 -8.18
N PHE A 80 12.45 -1.06 -7.33
CA PHE A 80 11.82 -0.47 -6.17
C PHE A 80 12.39 -1.03 -4.87
N SER A 81 12.58 -0.16 -3.88
CA SER A 81 12.85 -0.51 -2.49
C SER A 81 11.56 -0.42 -1.68
N ALA A 82 11.22 -1.47 -0.93
CA ALA A 82 9.98 -1.53 -0.17
C ALA A 82 10.17 -1.10 1.29
N HIS A 83 9.32 -0.20 1.75
CA HIS A 83 9.32 0.36 3.10
C HIS A 83 7.96 0.12 3.76
N THR A 84 8.01 -0.29 5.03
CA THR A 84 6.86 -0.46 5.92
C THR A 84 7.24 0.02 7.31
N PHE A 85 6.26 0.41 8.12
CA PHE A 85 6.46 0.88 9.48
C PHE A 85 5.32 0.35 10.38
N PRO A 86 5.46 0.37 11.72
CA PRO A 86 4.48 -0.24 12.61
C PRO A 86 3.05 0.24 12.37
N GLN A 87 2.84 1.54 12.13
CA GLN A 87 1.51 2.12 11.92
C GLN A 87 0.81 1.61 10.64
N CYS A 88 1.53 0.95 9.72
CA CYS A 88 0.90 0.25 8.58
C CYS A 88 -0.08 -0.84 9.02
N ASP A 89 0.01 -1.35 10.25
CA ASP A 89 -0.92 -2.34 10.79
C ASP A 89 -1.98 -1.73 11.72
N ALA A 90 -2.12 -0.41 11.82
CA ALA A 90 -2.99 0.20 12.82
C ALA A 90 -4.50 0.06 12.50
N ALA A 91 -4.84 -0.25 11.25
CA ALA A 91 -6.17 -0.65 10.80
C ALA A 91 -6.07 -1.38 9.46
N ASN A 92 -7.22 -1.76 8.87
CA ASN A 92 -7.24 -2.31 7.52
C ASN A 92 -7.45 -1.22 6.47
N TRP A 93 -6.37 -0.81 5.80
CA TRP A 93 -6.41 0.30 4.83
C TRP A 93 -7.00 -0.16 3.49
N LEU A 94 -8.13 0.45 3.09
CA LEU A 94 -8.75 0.21 1.79
C LEU A 94 -8.65 1.44 0.89
N LEU A 95 -8.82 2.62 1.50
CA LEU A 95 -8.81 3.89 0.80
C LEU A 95 -7.45 4.56 1.00
N MET A 96 -7.02 5.28 -0.02
CA MET A 96 -5.87 6.18 0.06
C MET A 96 -6.15 7.42 -0.77
N ASP A 97 -5.65 8.56 -0.34
CA ASP A 97 -5.54 9.78 -1.15
C ASP A 97 -4.22 10.49 -0.85
N LYS A 98 -3.84 11.46 -1.67
CA LYS A 98 -2.61 12.23 -1.47
C LYS A 98 -2.82 13.72 -1.77
N GLY A 99 -2.00 14.55 -1.14
CA GLY A 99 -1.94 15.98 -1.38
C GLY A 99 -0.98 16.65 -0.40
N ASP A 100 -0.59 17.87 -0.70
CA ASP A 100 0.13 18.75 0.23
C ASP A 100 -0.88 19.28 1.26
N ILE A 101 -1.01 18.60 2.41
CA ILE A 101 -2.11 18.84 3.36
C ILE A 101 -1.75 19.94 4.35
N ASP A 102 -0.47 20.10 4.69
CA ASP A 102 0.00 21.17 5.58
C ASP A 102 0.64 22.37 4.86
N GLY A 103 0.80 22.30 3.54
CA GLY A 103 1.16 23.43 2.69
C GLY A 103 2.65 23.71 2.63
N ASP A 104 3.50 22.73 2.94
CA ASP A 104 4.96 22.87 2.93
C ASP A 104 5.58 22.54 1.55
N GLY A 105 4.77 22.04 0.62
CA GLY A 105 5.16 21.74 -0.74
C GLY A 105 5.77 20.36 -0.94
N ASP A 106 5.67 19.46 0.04
CA ASP A 106 5.79 18.02 -0.16
C ASP A 106 4.41 17.32 -0.12
N VAL A 107 4.34 16.08 -0.59
CA VAL A 107 3.06 15.38 -0.74
C VAL A 107 2.85 14.38 0.38
N ASP A 108 1.77 14.56 1.12
CA ASP A 108 1.29 13.68 2.16
C ASP A 108 0.39 12.55 1.63
N ILE A 109 0.17 11.54 2.47
CA ILE A 109 -0.72 10.41 2.17
C ILE A 109 -1.77 10.26 3.27
N LEU A 110 -3.04 10.21 2.89
CA LEU A 110 -4.16 9.89 3.77
C LEU A 110 -4.60 8.44 3.54
N LEU A 111 -4.68 7.65 4.61
CA LEU A 111 -5.19 6.28 4.60
C LEU A 111 -6.57 6.22 5.25
N GLY A 112 -7.51 5.51 4.63
CA GLY A 112 -8.85 5.27 5.16
C GLY A 112 -9.08 3.80 5.47
N ALA A 113 -9.51 3.53 6.71
CA ALA A 113 -9.77 2.18 7.20
C ALA A 113 -11.10 1.63 6.71
N CYS A 114 -11.16 0.33 6.45
CA CYS A 114 -12.39 -0.40 6.18
C CYS A 114 -12.39 -1.77 6.87
N SER A 115 -13.21 -1.93 7.90
CA SER A 115 -13.21 -3.11 8.78
C SER A 115 -14.23 -4.20 8.37
N ILE A 116 -14.50 -4.37 7.07
CA ILE A 116 -15.36 -5.47 6.56
C ILE A 116 -14.58 -6.76 6.25
N ASN A 117 -13.24 -6.73 6.37
CA ASN A 117 -12.39 -7.88 6.12
C ASN A 117 -12.51 -8.92 7.25
N ASN A 118 -12.97 -10.12 6.89
CA ASN A 118 -13.12 -11.25 7.80
C ASN A 118 -11.88 -12.17 7.86
N THR A 119 -10.79 -11.83 7.17
CA THR A 119 -9.52 -12.58 7.15
C THR A 119 -8.51 -12.08 8.17
N VAL A 120 -8.82 -10.97 8.85
CA VAL A 120 -7.95 -10.35 9.85
C VAL A 120 -7.86 -11.25 11.09
N PRO A 121 -6.66 -11.55 11.61
CA PRO A 121 -6.50 -12.30 12.86
C PRO A 121 -7.30 -11.67 14.00
N GLU A 122 -7.98 -12.50 14.80
CA GLU A 122 -8.88 -12.01 15.85
C GLU A 122 -8.23 -11.05 16.86
N PRO A 123 -6.99 -11.29 17.35
CA PRO A 123 -6.33 -10.34 18.26
C PRO A 123 -6.14 -8.96 17.63
N LEU A 124 -5.72 -8.92 16.37
CA LEU A 124 -5.49 -7.69 15.61
C LEU A 124 -6.81 -6.94 15.37
N ARG A 125 -7.86 -7.66 14.95
CA ARG A 125 -9.21 -7.09 14.78
C ARG A 125 -9.76 -6.50 16.08
N LYS A 126 -9.54 -7.16 17.23
CA LYS A 126 -9.95 -6.63 18.54
C LYS A 126 -9.19 -5.36 18.91
N ASP A 127 -7.88 -5.33 18.64
CA ASP A 127 -7.05 -4.15 18.87
C ASP A 127 -7.51 -2.96 18.00
N TRP A 128 -7.76 -3.18 16.71
CA TRP A 128 -8.28 -2.15 15.80
C TRP A 128 -9.63 -1.60 16.24
N ASN A 129 -10.56 -2.48 16.62
CA ASN A 129 -11.88 -2.06 17.12
C ASN A 129 -11.78 -1.24 18.42
N LYS A 130 -10.80 -1.56 19.27
CA LYS A 130 -10.54 -0.79 20.50
C LYS A 130 -9.93 0.58 20.19
N LYS A 131 -8.99 0.64 19.25
CA LYS A 131 -8.33 1.90 18.85
C LYS A 131 -9.26 2.83 18.07
N GLY A 132 -10.16 2.28 17.26
CA GLY A 132 -11.14 3.05 16.50
C GLY A 132 -10.54 3.96 15.42
N ILE A 133 -9.37 3.61 14.89
CA ILE A 133 -8.68 4.43 13.87
C ILE A 133 -9.43 4.28 12.54
N GLY A 134 -10.15 5.34 12.14
CA GLY A 134 -10.82 5.42 10.85
C GLY A 134 -9.94 5.99 9.74
N VAL A 135 -9.00 6.86 10.10
CA VAL A 135 -8.13 7.59 9.17
C VAL A 135 -6.73 7.69 9.77
N LEU A 136 -5.70 7.56 8.94
CA LEU A 136 -4.30 7.82 9.29
C LEU A 136 -3.68 8.76 8.27
N LEU A 137 -3.16 9.90 8.73
CA LEU A 137 -2.38 10.83 7.91
C LEU A 137 -0.90 10.50 8.06
N LEU A 138 -0.24 10.21 6.94
CA LEU A 138 1.21 10.11 6.83
C LEU A 138 1.71 11.44 6.30
N ARG A 139 2.30 12.24 7.18
CA ARG A 139 2.94 13.48 6.77
C ARG A 139 4.33 13.22 6.23
N ASN A 140 4.61 13.76 5.07
CA ASN A 140 5.97 13.83 4.56
C ASN A 140 6.67 15.00 5.29
N GLN A 141 8.00 14.92 5.41
CA GLN A 141 8.79 15.83 6.23
C GLN A 141 10.09 16.22 5.52
N LEU A 142 10.04 16.25 4.20
CA LEU A 142 11.19 16.63 3.37
C LEU A 142 11.34 18.15 3.31
N LYS A 143 10.29 18.91 3.62
CA LYS A 143 10.31 20.38 3.63
C LYS A 143 10.00 20.99 4.99
#